data_AF-A0A7G7W4P0-F1
#
_entry.id   AF-A0A7G7W4P0-F1
#
_cell.length_a   1.000
_cell.length_b   1.000
_cell.length_c   1.000
_cell.angle_alpha   90.00
_cell.angle_beta   90.00
_cell.angle_gamma   90.00
#
_symmetry.space_group_name_H-M   'P 1'
#
loop_
_entity.id
_entity.type
_entity.pdbx_description
1 polymer ?
#
loop_
_entity_poly.entity_id
_entity_poly.type
_entity_poly.pdbx_seq_one_letter_code
_entity_poly.pdbx_strand_id
1 'polypeptide(L)'
;MRQFALFQGRMNRLDFGVRLLLVLTPLLAAYFLPAAPTTWYQAALASLALAACTAAVAMLAVRRLHDLHLSGWYTLALLVPLVNLPAYLLLLVLPGTPGVNPWGPAPGTFPELIPVRS
;
A
#
# COMPACT_ATOMS: atom_id res chain seq x y z
N MET A 1 12.81 17.81 8.85
CA MET A 1 12.92 16.46 8.21
C MET A 1 11.53 15.85 7.96
N ARG A 2 10.69 16.47 7.11
CA ARG A 2 9.32 15.98 6.80
C ARG A 2 9.24 15.05 5.57
N GLN A 3 10.38 14.72 4.97
CA GLN A 3 10.47 14.12 3.63
C GLN A 3 10.13 12.61 3.61
N PHE A 4 10.13 11.94 4.77
CA PHE A 4 9.80 10.51 4.90
C PHE A 4 8.38 10.23 5.39
N ALA A 5 7.54 11.25 5.55
CA ALA A 5 6.15 11.08 6.01
C ALA A 5 5.31 10.18 5.07
N LEU A 6 5.70 10.06 3.80
CA LEU A 6 5.06 9.16 2.83
C LEU A 6 5.28 7.67 3.14
N PHE A 7 6.36 7.31 3.84
CA PHE A 7 6.67 5.92 4.20
C PHE A 7 6.48 5.63 5.69
N GLN A 8 6.26 6.68 6.49
CA GLN A 8 6.10 6.56 7.93
C GLN A 8 4.63 6.44 8.32
N GLY A 9 4.40 5.72 9.41
CA GLY A 9 3.07 5.49 9.97
C GLY A 9 2.43 4.18 9.53
N ARG A 10 1.21 3.99 10.05
CA ARG A 10 0.43 2.76 9.94
C ARG A 10 -0.87 3.04 9.19
N MET A 11 -1.37 2.04 8.47
CA MET A 11 -2.63 2.13 7.74
C MET A 11 -3.60 1.03 8.21
N ASN A 12 -4.83 1.42 8.54
CA ASN A 12 -5.87 0.46 8.87
C ASN A 12 -6.26 -0.35 7.62
N ARG A 13 -6.91 -1.51 7.81
CA ARG A 13 -7.29 -2.40 6.71
C ARG A 13 -8.31 -1.80 5.74
N LEU A 14 -9.21 -0.93 6.21
CA LEU A 14 -10.27 -0.33 5.39
C LEU A 14 -9.70 0.75 4.45
N ASP A 15 -8.91 1.68 4.98
CA ASP A 15 -8.18 2.70 4.22
C ASP A 15 -7.25 2.04 3.22
N PHE A 16 -6.58 0.94 3.62
CA PHE A 16 -5.77 0.15 2.71
C PHE A 16 -6.61 -0.42 1.56
N GLY A 17 -7.74 -1.07 1.86
CA GLY A 17 -8.61 -1.63 0.83
C GLY A 17 -9.17 -0.59 -0.13
N VAL A 18 -9.70 0.53 0.38
CA VAL A 18 -10.26 1.60 -0.45
C VAL A 18 -9.19 2.23 -1.34
N ARG A 19 -8.01 2.54 -0.79
CA ARG A 19 -6.90 3.13 -1.56
C ARG A 19 -6.32 2.14 -2.56
N LEU A 20 -6.21 0.86 -2.19
CA LEU A 20 -5.78 -0.21 -3.09
C LEU A 20 -6.74 -0.31 -4.27
N LEU A 21 -8.05 -0.39 -4.03
CA LEU A 21 -9.06 -0.43 -5.08
C LEU A 21 -8.98 0.79 -5.99
N LEU A 22 -8.86 1.99 -5.42
CA LEU A 22 -8.74 3.24 -6.19
C LEU A 22 -7.52 3.25 -7.12
N VAL A 23 -6.38 2.71 -6.68
CA VAL A 23 -5.17 2.60 -7.50
C VAL A 23 -5.26 1.44 -8.50
N LEU A 24 -5.99 0.37 -8.18
CA LEU A 24 -6.21 -0.75 -9.09
C LEU A 24 -7.18 -0.41 -10.22
N THR A 25 -8.14 0.51 -10.03
CA THR A 25 -9.10 0.90 -11.07
C THR A 25 -8.45 1.30 -12.40
N PRO A 26 -7.49 2.24 -12.47
CA PRO A 26 -6.83 2.57 -13.73
C PRO A 26 -6.01 1.41 -14.31
N LEU A 27 -5.44 0.53 -13.47
CA LEU A 27 -4.71 -0.66 -13.93
C LEU A 27 -5.64 -1.69 -14.57
N LEU A 28 -6.80 -1.94 -13.95
CA LEU A 28 -7.82 -2.84 -14.49
C LEU A 28 -8.43 -2.26 -15.77
N ALA A 29 -8.71 -0.96 -15.81
CA ALA A 29 -9.19 -0.30 -17.02
C ALA A 29 -8.18 -0.44 -18.17
N ALA A 30 -6.89 -0.22 -17.91
CA ALA A 30 -5.84 -0.42 -18.92
C ALA A 30 -5.72 -1.88 -19.40
N TYR A 31 -6.03 -2.85 -18.54
CA TYR A 31 -6.05 -4.27 -18.90
C TYR A 31 -7.27 -4.66 -19.76
N PHE A 32 -8.46 -4.17 -19.42
CA PHE A 32 -9.72 -4.55 -20.09
C PHE A 32 -10.09 -3.69 -21.31
N LEU A 33 -9.49 -2.51 -21.48
CA LEU A 33 -9.75 -1.59 -22.59
C LEU A 33 -8.54 -1.56 -23.56
N PRO A 34 -8.18 -2.67 -24.23
CA PRO A 34 -6.99 -2.68 -25.06
C PRO A 34 -7.21 -1.86 -26.33
N ALA A 35 -6.61 -0.67 -26.38
CA ALA A 35 -6.04 -0.15 -27.61
C ALA A 35 -4.53 -0.40 -27.51
N ALA A 36 -4.02 -1.37 -28.26
CA ALA A 36 -2.58 -1.61 -28.29
C ALA A 36 -1.86 -0.31 -28.66
N PRO A 37 -0.78 0.08 -27.96
CA PRO A 37 -0.06 1.30 -28.31
C PRO A 37 0.45 1.16 -29.75
N THR A 38 0.04 2.10 -30.61
CA THR A 38 0.40 2.11 -32.03
C THR A 38 1.67 2.92 -32.29
N THR A 39 2.11 3.68 -31.29
CA THR A 39 3.27 4.57 -31.36
C THR A 39 4.13 4.42 -30.11
N TRP A 40 5.42 4.72 -30.24
CA TRP A 40 6.39 4.58 -29.15
C TRP A 40 6.06 5.45 -27.93
N TYR A 41 5.51 6.65 -28.13
CA TYR A 41 5.18 7.56 -27.02
C TYR A 41 3.96 7.07 -26.22
N GLN A 42 2.99 6.40 -26.86
CA GLN A 42 1.87 5.75 -26.17
C GLN A 42 2.37 4.60 -25.28
N ALA A 43 3.31 3.80 -25.78
CA ALA A 43 3.95 2.73 -24.99
C ALA A 43 4.76 3.30 -23.82
N ALA A 44 5.49 4.40 -24.03
CA ALA A 44 6.23 5.09 -22.97
C ALA A 44 5.30 5.66 -21.88
N LEU A 45 4.17 6.26 -22.26
CA LEU A 45 3.18 6.76 -21.31
C LEU A 45 2.50 5.64 -20.54
N ALA A 46 2.11 4.55 -21.21
CA ALA A 46 1.50 3.39 -20.57
C ALA A 46 2.45 2.72 -19.56
N SER A 47 3.71 2.55 -19.92
CA SER A 47 4.73 2.00 -19.01
C SER A 47 5.02 2.92 -17.82
N LEU A 48 5.06 4.24 -18.03
CA LEU A 48 5.19 5.21 -16.93
C LEU A 48 3.98 5.16 -15.98
N ALA A 49 2.76 5.09 -16.52
CA ALA A 49 1.54 4.98 -15.73
C ALA A 49 1.52 3.68 -14.90
N LEU A 50 1.93 2.55 -15.51
CA LEU A 50 2.06 1.26 -14.83
C LEU A 50 3.09 1.33 -13.69
N ALA A 51 4.27 1.91 -13.95
CA ALA A 51 5.31 2.09 -12.94
C ALA A 51 4.83 2.97 -11.77
N ALA A 52 4.14 4.07 -12.06
CA ALA A 52 3.59 4.96 -11.04
C ALA A 52 2.53 4.26 -10.17
N CYS A 53 1.60 3.52 -10.79
CA CYS A 53 0.58 2.77 -10.05
C CYS A 53 1.21 1.67 -9.19
N THR A 54 2.20 0.95 -9.72
CA THR A 54 2.94 -0.09 -8.98
C THR A 54 3.65 0.48 -7.76
N ALA A 55 4.31 1.63 -7.92
CA ALA A 55 4.95 2.34 -6.81
C ALA A 55 3.93 2.80 -5.76
N ALA A 56 2.77 3.31 -6.18
CA ALA A 56 1.70 3.70 -5.26
C ALA A 56 1.18 2.52 -4.45
N VAL A 57 0.92 1.36 -5.08
CA VAL A 57 0.51 0.14 -4.37
C VAL A 57 1.58 -0.32 -3.38
N ALA A 58 2.86 -0.29 -3.79
CA ALA A 58 3.97 -0.65 -2.92
C ALA A 58 4.02 0.25 -1.66
N MET A 59 3.84 1.57 -1.82
CA MET A 59 3.80 2.50 -0.69
C MET A 59 2.65 2.18 0.29
N LEU A 60 1.46 1.84 -0.22
CA LEU A 60 0.33 1.43 0.62
C LEU A 60 0.64 0.13 1.36
N ALA A 61 1.23 -0.84 0.68
CA ALA A 61 1.61 -2.12 1.27
C ALA A 61 2.66 -1.97 2.38
N VAL A 62 3.66 -1.10 2.22
CA VAL A 62 4.64 -0.80 3.27
C VAL A 62 3.95 -0.33 4.55
N ARG A 63 3.03 0.66 4.46
CA ARG A 63 2.31 1.17 5.64
C ARG A 63 1.38 0.13 6.26
N ARG A 64 0.85 -0.78 5.43
CA ARG A 64 0.01 -1.89 5.91
C ARG A 64 0.83 -2.96 6.61
N LEU A 65 2.01 -3.29 6.09
CA LEU A 65 2.97 -4.20 6.72
C LEU A 65 3.45 -3.64 8.07
N HIS A 66 3.71 -2.34 8.15
CA HIS A 66 4.04 -1.67 9.42
C HIS A 66 2.91 -1.79 10.46
N ASP A 67 1.65 -1.79 10.03
CA ASP A 67 0.51 -2.02 10.93
C ASP A 67 0.44 -3.46 11.46
N LEU A 68 1.06 -4.42 10.77
CA LEU A 68 1.19 -5.82 11.16
C LEU A 68 2.51 -6.14 11.91
N HIS A 69 3.28 -5.11 12.30
CA HIS A 69 4.64 -5.25 12.84
C HIS A 69 5.66 -5.93 11.91
N LEU A 70 5.45 -5.84 10.59
CA LEU A 70 6.35 -6.39 9.60
C LEU A 70 7.19 -5.29 8.95
N SER A 71 8.39 -5.65 8.49
CA SER A 71 9.24 -4.72 7.74
C SER A 71 8.67 -4.40 6.36
N GLY A 72 8.80 -3.15 5.90
CA GLY A 72 8.39 -2.75 4.55
C GLY A 72 9.04 -3.56 3.41
N TRP A 73 10.18 -4.21 3.67
CA TRP A 73 10.87 -5.10 2.71
C TRP A 73 10.02 -6.25 2.19
N TYR A 74 9.02 -6.72 2.95
CA TYR A 74 8.10 -7.75 2.48
C TYR A 74 7.25 -7.29 1.28
N THR A 75 7.22 -5.98 0.99
CA THR A 75 6.61 -5.44 -0.24
C THR A 75 7.28 -5.99 -1.50
N LEU A 76 8.57 -6.33 -1.46
CA LEU A 76 9.24 -6.95 -2.61
C LEU A 76 8.65 -8.31 -2.98
N ALA A 77 8.15 -9.07 -2.00
CA ALA A 77 7.46 -10.33 -2.25
C ALA A 77 6.14 -10.12 -3.00
N LEU A 78 5.52 -8.94 -2.88
CA LEU A 78 4.31 -8.56 -3.60
C LEU A 78 4.56 -8.25 -5.09
N LEU A 79 5.82 -8.18 -5.53
CA LEU A 79 6.15 -8.06 -6.95
C LEU A 79 6.13 -9.42 -7.67
N VAL A 80 6.07 -10.53 -6.93
CA VAL A 80 6.02 -11.88 -7.51
C VAL A 80 4.57 -12.22 -7.88
N PRO A 81 4.24 -12.47 -9.18
CA PRO A 81 2.87 -12.61 -9.69
C PRO A 81 2.00 -13.73 -9.09
N LEU A 82 2.58 -14.63 -8.30
CA LEU A 82 1.86 -15.71 -7.59
C LEU A 82 1.76 -15.47 -6.08
N VAL A 83 2.67 -14.67 -5.52
CA VAL A 83 2.68 -14.34 -4.09
C VAL A 83 1.83 -13.11 -3.82
N ASN A 84 1.74 -12.20 -4.79
CA ASN A 84 1.07 -10.92 -4.63
C ASN A 84 -0.41 -11.05 -4.23
N LEU A 85 -1.16 -11.91 -4.91
CA LEU A 85 -2.60 -12.06 -4.73
C LEU A 85 -2.98 -12.62 -3.34
N PRO A 86 -2.42 -13.77 -2.88
CA PRO A 86 -2.68 -14.24 -1.52
C PRO A 86 -2.15 -13.26 -0.46
N ALA A 87 -1.01 -12.61 -0.70
CA ALA A 87 -0.48 -11.65 0.26
C ALA A 87 -1.36 -10.39 0.37
N TYR A 88 -1.88 -9.82 -0.73
CA TYR A 88 -2.82 -8.71 -0.67
C TYR A 88 -4.13 -9.09 0.03
N LEU A 89 -4.63 -10.31 -0.19
CA LEU A 89 -5.80 -10.82 0.55
C LEU A 89 -5.52 -10.90 2.06
N LEU A 90 -4.37 -11.43 2.46
CA LEU A 90 -3.96 -11.46 3.86
C LEU A 90 -3.87 -10.04 4.45
N LEU A 91 -3.28 -9.09 3.71
CA LEU A 91 -3.20 -7.69 4.13
C LEU A 91 -4.57 -7.02 4.31
N LEU A 92 -5.58 -7.42 3.54
CA LEU A 92 -6.96 -6.93 3.66
C LEU A 92 -7.71 -7.52 4.86
N VAL A 93 -7.44 -8.79 5.20
CA VAL A 93 -8.21 -9.53 6.22
C VAL A 93 -7.58 -9.43 7.61
N LEU A 94 -6.25 -9.50 7.73
CA LEU A 94 -5.60 -9.55 9.04
C LEU A 94 -5.87 -8.27 9.85
N PRO A 95 -6.15 -8.37 11.15
CA PRO A 95 -6.20 -7.19 12.00
C PRO A 95 -4.80 -6.59 12.20
N GLY A 96 -4.74 -5.26 12.34
CA GLY A 96 -3.54 -4.56 12.79
C GLY A 96 -3.18 -4.88 14.24
N THR A 97 -1.97 -4.58 14.65
CA THR A 97 -1.56 -4.80 16.04
C THR A 97 -2.14 -3.75 17.01
N PRO A 98 -2.50 -4.13 18.23
CA PRO A 98 -2.97 -3.17 19.23
C PRO A 98 -1.80 -2.33 19.78
N GLY A 99 -2.10 -1.09 20.18
CA GLY A 99 -1.15 -0.23 20.88
C GLY A 99 -0.06 0.39 20.00
N VAL A 100 1.04 0.81 20.62
CA VAL A 100 2.16 1.49 19.98
C VAL A 100 3.16 0.47 19.43
N ASN A 101 3.67 0.72 18.23
CA ASN A 101 4.71 -0.10 17.62
C ASN A 101 5.89 0.77 17.12
N PRO A 102 7.00 0.16 16.65
CA PRO A 102 8.17 0.92 16.17
C PRO A 102 7.88 1.91 15.03
N TRP A 103 6.75 1.74 14.33
CA TRP A 103 6.29 2.58 13.23
C TRP A 103 5.22 3.60 13.65
N GLY A 104 4.85 3.63 14.93
CA GLY A 104 3.95 4.63 15.52
C GLY A 104 2.74 4.05 16.29
N PRO A 105 1.89 4.94 16.82
CA PRO A 105 0.64 4.57 17.48
C PRO A 105 -0.35 3.99 16.47
N ALA A 106 -1.34 3.25 16.95
CA ALA A 106 -2.36 2.64 16.10
C ALA A 106 -3.10 3.68 15.25
N PRO A 107 -3.54 3.34 14.02
CA PRO A 107 -4.33 4.24 13.20
C PRO A 107 -5.58 4.69 13.96
N GLY A 108 -5.77 6.00 14.11
CA GLY A 108 -6.94 6.58 14.80
C GLY A 108 -6.79 6.81 16.30
N THR A 109 -5.65 6.47 16.92
CA THR A 109 -5.37 6.87 18.32
C THR A 109 -4.73 8.24 18.37
N PHE A 110 -5.40 9.20 19.01
CA PHE A 110 -4.82 10.51 19.32
C PHE A 110 -3.83 10.40 20.48
N PRO A 111 -2.67 11.10 20.46
CA PRO A 111 -1.64 11.01 21.49
C PRO A 111 -2.11 11.29 22.93
N GLU A 112 -3.18 12.07 23.09
CA GLU A 112 -3.73 12.48 24.40
C GLU A 112 -4.54 11.37 25.12
N LEU A 113 -4.96 10.32 24.43
CA LEU A 113 -5.83 9.28 24.99
C LEU A 113 -5.09 8.02 25.46
N ILE A 114 -3.75 8.04 25.49
CA ILE A 114 -2.97 6.96 26.10
C ILE A 114 -2.92 7.24 27.60
N PRO A 115 -3.65 6.50 28.47
CA PRO A 115 -3.44 6.64 29.90
C PRO A 115 -2.02 6.17 30.19
N VAL A 116 -1.15 7.12 30.55
CA VAL A 116 0.15 6.83 31.12
C VAL A 116 -0.14 6.10 32.43
N ARG A 117 -0.10 4.77 32.43
CA ARG A 117 -0.09 4.02 33.69
C ARG A 117 1.26 4.29 34.34
N SER A 118 1.24 5.13 35.37
CA SER A 118 2.29 5.34 36.37
C SER A 118 2.56 4.06 37.15
#